data_AF-A0A0U5CJR2-F1
#
_entry.id   AF-A0A0U5CJR2-F1
#
_cell.length_a   1.000
_cell.length_b   1.000
_cell.length_c   1.000
_cell.angle_alpha   90.00
_cell.angle_beta   90.00
_cell.angle_gamma   90.00
#
_symmetry.space_group_name_H-M   'P 1'
#
loop_
_entity.id
_entity.type
_entity.pdbx_description
1 polymer ?
#
loop_
_entity_poly.entity_id
_entity_poly.type
_entity_poly.pdbx_seq_one_letter_code
_entity_poly.pdbx_strand_id
1 'polypeptide(L)'
;MNVSIQDTYNLIWKLGSVITGVAQPTILKTYESERHPVAEQLMKMDAELVEAYERTGGSISHVSQIRDEHAGFMSGVEVTYPESLLFASKSGPAKAKQITVGMRMRSCPVVNHADGSTVQLANVLSSNGAWRLLVFAGDLRQAQQVDRLRAFADNFRRQPLLSGSRRTVPLRNGQMTLEVILIHAGSRSSANFMDLPEIFRPFDEKLGWDYGKVFADDDSYGQGSGHAYREYGIPEDTDCLVLVRPDQHVAMVVAMGEEAQLESYISRWHVRNSVDN
;
A
#
# COMPACT_ATOMS: atom_id res chain seq x y z
N MET A 1 -15.71 -8.07 17.46
CA MET A 1 -16.20 -7.98 16.07
C MET A 1 -15.15 -7.42 15.11
N ASN A 2 -14.59 -6.22 15.36
CA ASN A 2 -13.61 -5.58 14.45
C ASN A 2 -12.40 -6.48 14.12
N VAL A 3 -11.78 -7.09 15.13
CA VAL A 3 -10.63 -7.99 14.96
C VAL A 3 -10.99 -9.21 14.09
N SER A 4 -12.14 -9.84 14.33
CA SER A 4 -12.61 -10.99 13.55
C SER A 4 -12.87 -10.66 12.08
N ILE A 5 -13.38 -9.46 11.78
CA ILE A 5 -13.52 -8.97 10.40
C ILE A 5 -12.15 -8.81 9.75
N GLN A 6 -11.19 -8.23 10.48
CA GLN A 6 -9.81 -8.06 9.99
C GLN A 6 -9.08 -9.40 9.78
N ASP A 7 -9.35 -10.42 10.60
CA ASP A 7 -8.82 -11.78 10.38
C ASP A 7 -9.28 -12.32 9.03
N THR A 8 -10.58 -12.20 8.74
CA THR A 8 -11.15 -12.70 7.48
C THR A 8 -10.67 -11.86 6.29
N TYR A 9 -10.56 -10.54 6.45
CA TYR A 9 -10.03 -9.62 5.44
C TYR A 9 -8.55 -9.92 5.09
N ASN A 10 -7.74 -10.30 6.08
CA ASN A 10 -6.37 -10.75 5.88
C ASN A 10 -6.29 -12.11 5.17
N LEU A 11 -7.18 -13.05 5.50
CA LEU A 11 -7.15 -14.41 4.95
C LEU A 11 -7.69 -14.49 3.51
N ILE A 12 -8.75 -13.75 3.20
CA ILE A 12 -9.54 -13.95 1.96
C ILE A 12 -8.73 -13.70 0.69
N TRP A 13 -7.90 -12.65 0.66
CA TRP A 13 -7.08 -12.36 -0.52
C TRP A 13 -5.97 -13.40 -0.71
N LYS A 14 -5.43 -13.96 0.39
CA LYS A 14 -4.42 -15.03 0.34
C LYS A 14 -5.02 -16.30 -0.24
N LEU A 15 -6.19 -16.70 0.26
CA LEU A 15 -6.95 -17.83 -0.30
C LEU A 15 -7.28 -17.60 -1.77
N GLY A 16 -7.82 -16.43 -2.13
CA GLY A 16 -8.12 -16.08 -3.51
C GLY A 16 -6.89 -16.17 -4.42
N SER A 17 -5.73 -15.70 -3.97
CA SER A 17 -4.47 -15.75 -4.72
C SER A 17 -3.97 -17.18 -4.92
N VAL A 18 -4.13 -18.06 -3.92
CA VAL A 18 -3.73 -19.47 -4.04
C VAL A 18 -4.68 -20.24 -4.96
N ILE A 19 -5.99 -20.06 -4.79
CA ILE A 19 -7.01 -20.76 -5.59
C ILE A 19 -6.90 -20.39 -7.08
N THR A 20 -6.54 -19.14 -7.37
CA THR A 20 -6.38 -18.64 -8.74
C THR A 20 -4.99 -18.88 -9.34
N GLY A 21 -4.10 -19.54 -8.58
CA GLY A 21 -2.76 -19.91 -9.03
C GLY A 21 -1.77 -18.75 -9.09
N VAL A 22 -2.06 -17.61 -8.45
CA VAL A 22 -1.18 -16.42 -8.42
C VAL A 22 -0.06 -16.59 -7.40
N ALA A 23 -0.38 -17.13 -6.23
CA ALA A 23 0.57 -17.27 -5.12
C ALA A 23 0.69 -18.72 -4.64
N GLN A 24 1.88 -19.07 -4.16
CA GLN A 24 2.16 -20.37 -3.58
C GLN A 24 1.39 -20.57 -2.27
N PRO A 25 0.94 -21.80 -1.93
CA PRO A 25 0.22 -22.07 -0.68
C PRO A 25 0.95 -21.67 0.60
N THR A 26 2.27 -21.48 0.54
CA THR A 26 3.11 -21.03 1.65
C THR A 26 2.66 -19.67 2.22
N ILE A 27 2.03 -18.80 1.42
CA ILE A 27 1.50 -17.52 1.92
C ILE A 27 0.37 -17.69 2.96
N LEU A 28 -0.33 -18.84 2.96
CA LEU A 28 -1.42 -19.10 3.91
C LEU A 28 -0.90 -19.22 5.34
N LYS A 29 0.34 -19.68 5.52
CA LYS A 29 0.98 -19.74 6.84
C LYS A 29 1.14 -18.36 7.47
N THR A 30 1.21 -17.30 6.65
CA THR A 30 1.34 -15.95 7.20
C THR A 30 0.05 -15.44 7.83
N TYR A 31 -1.12 -16.06 7.58
CA TYR A 31 -2.34 -15.69 8.31
C TYR A 31 -2.14 -15.86 9.82
N GLU A 32 -1.66 -17.03 10.23
CA GLU A 32 -1.43 -17.32 11.65
C GLU A 32 -0.33 -16.42 12.22
N SER A 33 0.83 -16.33 11.56
CA SER A 33 1.95 -15.52 12.06
C SER A 33 1.64 -14.02 12.11
N GLU A 34 0.71 -13.53 11.30
CA GLU A 34 0.27 -12.14 11.30
C GLU A 34 -0.87 -11.88 12.31
N ARG A 35 -1.86 -12.78 12.41
CA ARG A 35 -3.11 -12.53 13.16
C ARG A 35 -3.10 -13.09 14.58
N HIS A 36 -2.34 -14.15 14.86
CA HIS A 36 -2.23 -14.70 16.21
C HIS A 36 -1.66 -13.69 17.23
N PRO A 37 -0.55 -12.97 16.94
CA PRO A 37 -0.03 -11.97 17.87
C PRO A 37 -1.01 -10.82 18.16
N VAL A 38 -1.83 -10.45 17.16
CA VAL A 38 -2.87 -9.44 17.31
C VAL A 38 -3.97 -9.92 18.25
N ALA A 39 -4.37 -11.19 18.16
CA ALA A 39 -5.35 -11.79 19.07
C ALA A 39 -4.79 -11.87 20.51
N GLU A 40 -3.52 -12.26 20.68
CA GLU A 40 -2.87 -12.27 21.99
C GLU A 40 -2.81 -10.87 22.62
N GLN A 41 -2.47 -9.84 21.83
CA GLN A 41 -2.47 -8.46 22.29
C GLN A 41 -3.87 -7.99 22.70
N LEU A 42 -4.91 -8.38 21.94
CA LEU A 42 -6.30 -8.09 22.30
C LEU A 42 -6.67 -8.73 23.64
N MET A 43 -6.36 -10.02 23.82
CA MET A 43 -6.67 -10.73 25.07
C MET A 43 -5.96 -10.09 26.27
N LYS A 44 -4.70 -9.68 26.11
CA LYS A 44 -3.95 -9.00 27.15
C LYS A 44 -4.58 -7.66 27.54
N MET A 45 -4.91 -6.83 26.54
CA MET A 45 -5.58 -5.54 26.76
C MET A 45 -6.94 -5.71 27.44
N ASP A 46 -7.76 -6.68 27.00
CA ASP A 46 -9.06 -6.95 27.58
C ASP A 46 -8.94 -7.37 29.05
N ALA A 47 -7.95 -8.21 29.39
CA ALA A 47 -7.68 -8.60 30.77
C ALA A 47 -7.28 -7.40 31.65
N GLU A 48 -6.38 -6.54 31.17
CA GLU A 48 -5.95 -5.32 31.87
C GLU A 48 -7.13 -4.36 32.12
N LEU A 49 -8.01 -4.20 31.12
CA LEU A 49 -9.21 -3.35 31.25
C LEU A 49 -10.19 -3.90 32.28
N VAL A 50 -10.49 -5.20 32.24
CA VAL A 50 -11.40 -5.84 33.20
C VAL A 50 -10.87 -5.69 34.63
N GLU A 51 -9.58 -5.97 34.85
CA GLU A 51 -8.94 -5.83 36.15
C GLU A 51 -9.01 -4.38 36.67
N ALA A 52 -8.81 -3.40 35.78
CA ALA A 52 -8.94 -1.98 36.13
C ALA A 52 -10.38 -1.59 36.49
N TYR A 53 -11.39 -2.11 35.77
CA TYR A 53 -12.80 -1.88 36.10
C TYR A 53 -13.16 -2.45 37.47
N GLU A 54 -12.73 -3.67 37.77
CA GLU A 54 -13.02 -4.35 39.05
C GLU A 54 -12.36 -3.66 40.24
N ARG A 55 -11.07 -3.33 40.15
CA ARG A 55 -10.30 -2.73 41.26
C ARG A 55 -10.73 -1.32 41.61
N THR A 56 -11.12 -0.54 40.61
CA THR A 56 -11.38 0.89 40.81
C THR A 56 -12.84 1.22 41.03
N GLY A 57 -13.73 0.21 41.05
CA GLY A 57 -15.18 0.41 41.13
C GLY A 57 -15.72 1.30 40.00
N GLY A 58 -15.04 1.32 38.85
CA GLY A 58 -15.35 2.21 37.73
C GLY A 58 -14.79 3.63 37.81
N SER A 59 -13.73 3.88 38.61
CA SER A 59 -13.03 5.17 38.58
C SER A 59 -12.49 5.45 37.18
N ILE A 60 -13.01 6.52 36.57
CA ILE A 60 -12.83 6.83 35.15
C ILE A 60 -11.36 7.12 34.81
N SER A 61 -10.58 7.66 35.74
CA SER A 61 -9.21 8.13 35.45
C SER A 61 -8.23 7.01 35.08
N HIS A 62 -8.24 5.89 35.81
CA HIS A 62 -7.30 4.80 35.57
C HIS A 62 -7.68 3.97 34.32
N VAL A 63 -8.99 3.75 34.13
CA VAL A 63 -9.51 3.10 32.91
C VAL A 63 -9.24 3.96 31.68
N SER A 64 -9.37 5.29 31.78
CA SER A 64 -9.03 6.21 30.68
C SER A 64 -7.56 6.11 30.30
N GLN A 65 -6.65 6.04 31.28
CA GLN A 65 -5.22 5.93 31.01
C GLN A 65 -4.88 4.66 30.21
N ILE A 66 -5.42 3.50 30.62
CA ILE A 66 -5.20 2.23 29.90
C ILE A 66 -5.78 2.32 28.48
N ARG A 67 -6.94 2.96 28.32
CA ARG A 67 -7.53 3.19 26.99
C ARG A 67 -6.66 4.10 26.13
N ASP A 68 -6.07 5.15 26.68
CA ASP A 68 -5.21 6.06 25.95
C ASP A 68 -3.91 5.35 25.51
N GLU A 69 -3.34 4.51 26.39
CA GLU A 69 -2.17 3.66 26.08
C GLU A 69 -2.44 2.66 24.95
N HIS A 70 -3.66 2.11 24.88
CA HIS A 70 -4.07 1.14 23.85
C HIS A 70 -4.87 1.74 22.69
N ALA A 71 -5.01 3.06 22.59
CA ALA A 71 -5.90 3.73 21.64
C ALA A 71 -5.59 3.37 20.17
N GLY A 72 -4.31 3.29 19.82
CA GLY A 72 -3.84 2.89 18.49
C GLY A 72 -4.21 1.44 18.13
N PHE A 73 -4.11 0.53 19.10
CA PHE A 73 -4.50 -0.86 18.93
C PHE A 73 -6.03 -1.01 18.85
N MET A 74 -6.77 -0.34 19.73
CA MET A 74 -8.25 -0.39 19.74
C MET A 74 -8.87 0.18 18.47
N SER A 75 -8.28 1.22 17.90
CA SER A 75 -8.70 1.76 16.60
C SER A 75 -8.34 0.85 15.42
N GLY A 76 -7.43 -0.11 15.63
CA GLY A 76 -6.97 -1.08 14.64
C GLY A 76 -6.01 -0.52 13.58
N VAL A 77 -5.59 0.75 13.72
CA VAL A 77 -4.71 1.41 12.75
C VAL A 77 -3.23 1.24 13.06
N GLU A 78 -2.88 0.98 14.33
CA GLU A 78 -1.49 0.82 14.77
C GLU A 78 -1.03 -0.64 14.87
N VAL A 79 -1.78 -1.57 14.28
CA VAL A 79 -1.36 -2.97 14.16
C VAL A 79 -0.18 -3.05 13.20
N THR A 80 0.94 -3.55 13.70
CA THR A 80 2.15 -3.81 12.92
C THR A 80 2.40 -5.30 12.84
N TYR A 81 2.34 -5.87 11.64
CA TYR A 81 2.69 -7.27 11.46
C TYR A 81 4.20 -7.50 11.57
N PRO A 82 4.62 -8.64 12.15
CA PRO A 82 6.03 -9.02 12.19
C PRO A 82 6.56 -9.33 10.79
N GLU A 83 7.90 -9.37 10.68
CA GLU A 83 8.57 -9.82 9.48
C GLU A 83 8.06 -11.20 9.05
N SER A 84 7.74 -11.34 7.76
CA SER A 84 7.23 -12.58 7.19
C SER A 84 7.58 -12.69 5.71
N LEU A 85 7.14 -13.78 5.06
CA LEU A 85 7.26 -13.92 3.61
C LEU A 85 6.66 -12.73 2.83
N LEU A 86 5.63 -12.09 3.40
CA LEU A 86 4.89 -10.97 2.81
C LEU A 86 5.26 -9.58 3.36
N PHE A 87 6.30 -9.49 4.19
CA PHE A 87 6.83 -8.22 4.69
C PHE A 87 8.35 -8.22 4.58
N ALA A 88 8.91 -7.27 3.85
CA ALA A 88 10.35 -7.20 3.67
C ALA A 88 11.07 -6.83 4.98
N SER A 89 12.10 -7.60 5.33
CA SER A 89 12.89 -7.46 6.58
C SER A 89 13.70 -6.18 6.68
N LYS A 90 14.11 -5.67 5.52
CA LYS A 90 14.89 -4.44 5.33
C LYS A 90 14.48 -3.84 4.00
N SER A 91 13.54 -2.92 4.05
CA SER A 91 13.25 -2.09 2.88
C SER A 91 12.76 -0.75 3.38
N GLY A 92 13.61 0.24 3.24
CA GLY A 92 13.24 1.62 3.31
C GLY A 92 14.43 2.40 2.78
N PRO A 93 14.31 3.18 1.69
CA PRO A 93 15.12 4.37 1.62
C PRO A 93 14.87 5.14 2.93
N ALA A 94 15.89 5.79 3.50
CA ALA A 94 15.79 6.61 4.72
C ALA A 94 14.79 7.79 4.63
N LYS A 95 13.96 7.80 3.59
CA LYS A 95 13.20 8.90 3.02
C LYS A 95 11.69 8.78 3.25
N ALA A 96 11.12 7.68 3.73
CA ALA A 96 9.69 7.59 4.05
C ALA A 96 9.48 7.32 5.55
N LYS A 97 9.79 8.33 6.38
CA LYS A 97 9.96 8.14 7.83
C LYS A 97 8.68 7.76 8.57
N GLN A 98 7.51 8.03 7.99
CA GLN A 98 6.20 7.77 8.60
C GLN A 98 5.46 6.61 7.93
N ILE A 99 6.13 5.87 7.03
CA ILE A 99 5.60 4.65 6.44
C ILE A 99 6.31 3.46 7.06
N THR A 100 5.56 2.67 7.83
CA THR A 100 6.08 1.48 8.50
C THR A 100 5.65 0.23 7.76
N VAL A 101 6.62 -0.60 7.35
CA VAL A 101 6.33 -1.92 6.80
C VAL A 101 5.62 -2.77 7.84
N GLY A 102 4.59 -3.51 7.42
CA GLY A 102 3.74 -4.30 8.32
C GLY A 102 2.53 -3.55 8.85
N MET A 103 2.51 -2.22 8.77
CA MET A 103 1.34 -1.40 9.14
C MET A 103 0.42 -1.16 7.94
N ARG A 104 -0.83 -0.83 8.24
CA ARG A 104 -1.79 -0.34 7.24
C ARG A 104 -1.31 0.97 6.63
N MET A 105 -1.47 1.13 5.32
CA MET A 105 -1.18 2.40 4.66
C MET A 105 -2.13 3.49 5.18
N ARG A 106 -1.58 4.52 5.83
CA ARG A 106 -2.37 5.65 6.35
C ARG A 106 -3.00 6.40 5.17
N SER A 107 -4.28 6.75 5.29
CA SER A 107 -4.95 7.56 4.28
C SER A 107 -4.58 9.03 4.44
N CYS A 108 -4.17 9.65 3.34
CA CYS A 108 -4.01 11.09 3.22
C CYS A 108 -4.88 11.57 2.05
N PRO A 109 -5.39 12.80 2.09
CA PRO A 109 -6.09 13.40 0.95
C PRO A 109 -5.10 13.67 -0.18
N VAL A 110 -5.47 13.29 -1.40
CA VAL A 110 -4.71 13.52 -2.63
C VAL A 110 -5.65 14.04 -3.71
N VAL A 111 -5.12 14.83 -4.64
CA VAL A 111 -5.92 15.45 -5.71
C VAL A 111 -5.74 14.66 -7.00
N ASN A 112 -6.82 14.16 -7.59
CA ASN A 112 -6.74 13.48 -8.88
C ASN A 112 -6.24 14.45 -9.95
N HIS A 113 -5.24 14.02 -10.72
CA HIS A 113 -4.53 14.88 -11.66
C HIS A 113 -5.40 15.26 -12.87
N ALA A 114 -6.32 14.41 -13.30
CA ALA A 114 -7.15 14.66 -14.47
C ALA A 114 -8.31 15.62 -14.18
N ASP A 115 -9.07 15.37 -13.11
CA ASP A 115 -10.31 16.12 -12.83
C ASP A 115 -10.19 17.12 -11.67
N GLY A 116 -9.13 17.05 -10.86
CA GLY A 116 -8.91 17.95 -9.72
C GLY A 116 -9.75 17.59 -8.50
N SER A 117 -10.36 16.40 -8.46
CA SER A 117 -11.13 15.93 -7.32
C SER A 117 -10.22 15.51 -6.17
N THR A 118 -10.51 15.98 -4.96
CA THR A 118 -9.81 15.55 -3.74
C THR A 118 -10.40 14.24 -3.25
N VAL A 119 -9.56 13.21 -3.10
CA VAL A 119 -9.95 11.89 -2.62
C VAL A 119 -9.04 11.43 -1.48
N GLN A 120 -9.59 10.66 -0.55
CA GLN A 120 -8.78 9.96 0.44
C GLN A 120 -8.02 8.81 -0.24
N LEU A 121 -6.70 8.72 -0.04
CA LEU A 121 -5.89 7.68 -0.69
C LEU A 121 -6.44 6.27 -0.43
N ALA A 122 -6.97 5.99 0.77
CA ALA A 122 -7.59 4.70 1.08
C ALA A 122 -8.76 4.32 0.17
N ASN A 123 -9.47 5.30 -0.42
CA ASN A 123 -10.55 5.04 -1.38
C ASN A 123 -10.02 4.56 -2.74
N VAL A 124 -8.78 4.92 -3.08
CA VAL A 124 -8.09 4.44 -4.28
C VAL A 124 -7.60 3.00 -4.08
N LEU A 125 -7.34 2.58 -2.84
CA LEU A 125 -6.85 1.25 -2.48
C LEU A 125 -7.97 0.19 -2.42
N SER A 126 -8.82 0.09 -3.45
CA SER A 126 -10.01 -0.79 -3.43
C SER A 126 -9.70 -2.27 -3.13
N SER A 127 -10.59 -2.97 -2.40
CA SER A 127 -10.37 -4.36 -1.97
C SER A 127 -10.74 -5.36 -3.08
N ASN A 128 -10.03 -5.33 -4.20
CA ASN A 128 -10.28 -6.13 -5.40
C ASN A 128 -9.29 -7.30 -5.59
N GLY A 129 -8.44 -7.58 -4.58
CA GLY A 129 -7.40 -8.61 -4.68
C GLY A 129 -6.11 -8.13 -5.36
N ALA A 130 -6.08 -6.91 -5.91
CA ALA A 130 -4.88 -6.36 -6.53
C ALA A 130 -3.89 -5.87 -5.48
N TRP A 131 -2.60 -6.11 -5.76
CA TRP A 131 -1.50 -5.41 -5.13
C TRP A 131 -1.40 -4.01 -5.71
N ARG A 132 -0.83 -3.07 -4.96
CA ARG A 132 -0.65 -1.68 -5.40
C ARG A 132 0.77 -1.22 -5.21
N LEU A 133 1.33 -0.60 -6.24
CA LEU A 133 2.59 0.10 -6.16
C LEU A 133 2.31 1.60 -6.18
N LEU A 134 2.45 2.25 -5.04
CA LEU A 134 2.38 3.70 -4.94
C LEU A 134 3.75 4.27 -5.28
N VAL A 135 3.78 5.14 -6.29
CA VAL A 135 4.98 5.75 -6.83
C VAL A 135 4.97 7.23 -6.44
N PHE A 136 5.77 7.58 -5.44
CA PHE A 136 6.05 8.96 -5.09
C PHE A 136 7.21 9.45 -5.95
N ALA A 137 6.92 10.29 -6.94
CA ALA A 137 7.90 10.74 -7.93
C ALA A 137 8.57 12.08 -7.61
N GLY A 138 8.27 12.67 -6.45
CA GLY A 138 8.71 14.00 -6.08
C GLY A 138 8.08 15.09 -6.95
N ASP A 139 8.78 16.22 -7.05
CA ASP A 139 8.36 17.38 -7.82
C ASP A 139 8.74 17.26 -9.30
N LEU A 140 7.72 17.07 -10.15
CA LEU A 140 7.87 16.89 -11.61
C LEU A 140 8.25 18.17 -12.36
N ARG A 141 8.34 19.33 -11.70
CA ARG A 141 8.96 20.54 -12.28
C ARG A 141 10.47 20.35 -12.48
N GLN A 142 11.07 19.44 -11.72
CA GLN A 142 12.48 19.16 -11.77
C GLN A 142 12.76 18.12 -12.87
N ALA A 143 13.55 18.50 -13.87
CA ALA A 143 13.90 17.62 -15.00
C ALA A 143 14.50 16.28 -14.53
N GLN A 144 15.30 16.31 -13.46
CA GLN A 144 15.88 15.11 -12.86
C GLN A 144 14.81 14.11 -12.39
N GLN A 145 13.70 14.56 -11.78
CA GLN A 145 12.63 13.66 -11.33
C GLN A 145 11.86 13.07 -12.51
N VAL A 146 11.64 13.86 -13.57
CA VAL A 146 11.02 13.38 -14.81
C VAL A 146 11.86 12.29 -15.46
N ASP A 147 13.19 12.48 -15.54
CA ASP A 147 14.11 11.49 -16.09
C ASP A 147 14.13 10.20 -15.24
N ARG A 148 14.12 10.33 -13.91
CA ARG A 148 14.03 9.17 -12.99
C ARG A 148 12.72 8.42 -13.15
N LEU A 149 11.59 9.12 -13.28
CA LEU A 149 10.28 8.53 -13.50
C LEU A 149 10.21 7.76 -14.83
N ARG A 150 10.82 8.31 -15.90
CA ARG A 150 10.94 7.62 -17.19
C ARG A 150 11.82 6.38 -17.10
N ALA A 151 12.98 6.49 -16.45
CA ALA A 151 13.88 5.36 -16.23
C ALA A 151 13.21 4.25 -15.40
N PHE A 152 12.46 4.61 -14.35
CA PHE A 152 11.62 3.69 -13.58
C PHE A 152 10.63 2.95 -14.50
N ALA A 153 9.88 3.67 -15.34
CA ALA A 153 8.89 3.06 -16.22
C ALA A 153 9.54 2.07 -17.22
N ASP A 154 10.71 2.41 -17.75
CA ASP A 154 11.47 1.53 -18.65
C ASP A 154 12.04 0.31 -17.92
N ASN A 155 12.59 0.49 -16.72
CA ASN A 155 13.07 -0.60 -15.88
C ASN A 155 11.92 -1.54 -15.52
N PHE A 156 10.80 -1.01 -15.07
CA PHE A 156 9.61 -1.77 -14.69
C PHE A 156 9.10 -2.63 -15.86
N ARG A 157 9.09 -2.07 -17.09
CA ARG A 157 8.71 -2.81 -18.30
C ARG A 157 9.65 -3.97 -18.65
N ARG A 158 10.92 -3.90 -18.24
CA ARG A 158 11.91 -4.97 -18.45
C ARG A 158 11.78 -6.12 -17.45
N GLN A 159 11.05 -5.92 -16.36
CA GLN A 159 10.87 -6.91 -15.30
C GLN A 159 9.70 -7.86 -15.66
N PRO A 160 9.94 -9.18 -15.84
CA PRO A 160 8.92 -10.11 -16.33
C PRO A 160 7.64 -10.20 -15.48
N LEU A 161 7.77 -10.29 -14.14
CA LEU A 161 6.61 -10.40 -13.25
C LEU A 161 5.87 -9.07 -13.11
N LEU A 162 6.59 -7.95 -13.14
CA LEU A 162 5.98 -6.62 -13.06
C LEU A 162 5.29 -6.21 -14.37
N SER A 163 5.91 -6.46 -15.52
CA SER A 163 5.41 -6.07 -16.84
C SER A 163 4.21 -6.90 -17.31
N GLY A 164 4.10 -8.15 -16.86
CA GLY A 164 2.97 -9.04 -17.11
C GLY A 164 1.68 -8.66 -16.37
N SER A 165 1.79 -7.79 -15.36
CA SER A 165 0.63 -7.23 -14.67
C SER A 165 -0.02 -6.12 -15.49
N ARG A 166 -0.72 -6.49 -16.57
CA ARG A 166 -1.56 -5.57 -17.34
C ARG A 166 -3.04 -5.77 -17.00
N ARG A 167 -3.71 -4.64 -16.80
CA ARG A 167 -5.15 -4.38 -16.60
C ARG A 167 -6.08 -5.60 -16.70
N THR A 168 -6.76 -5.87 -15.57
CA THR A 168 -8.19 -6.19 -15.51
C THR A 168 -8.70 -7.28 -16.47
N VAL A 169 -8.02 -8.42 -16.51
CA VAL A 169 -8.65 -9.67 -16.94
C VAL A 169 -9.14 -10.36 -15.65
N PRO A 170 -10.39 -10.87 -15.56
CA PRO A 170 -10.82 -11.61 -14.38
C PRO A 170 -9.81 -12.72 -14.11
N LEU A 171 -9.42 -12.89 -12.83
CA LEU A 171 -8.48 -13.87 -12.26
C LEU A 171 -8.55 -15.26 -12.91
N ARG A 172 -8.08 -15.36 -14.14
CA ARG A 172 -7.97 -16.56 -14.94
C ARG A 172 -6.54 -16.54 -15.44
N ASN A 173 -5.79 -17.56 -15.04
CA ASN A 173 -4.43 -17.89 -15.47
C ASN A 173 -3.29 -17.37 -14.60
N GLY A 174 -3.39 -17.43 -13.26
CA GLY A 174 -2.22 -17.34 -12.37
C GLY A 174 -1.39 -16.05 -12.44
N GLN A 175 -1.93 -14.99 -13.05
CA GLN A 175 -1.27 -13.70 -13.14
C GLN A 175 -1.65 -12.81 -11.96
N MET A 176 -0.64 -12.25 -11.30
CA MET A 176 -0.83 -11.25 -10.27
C MET A 176 -1.30 -9.92 -10.86
N THR A 177 -2.34 -9.32 -10.25
CA THR A 177 -2.72 -7.94 -10.52
C THR A 177 -1.95 -6.99 -9.62
N LEU A 178 -1.14 -6.13 -10.23
CA LEU A 178 -0.41 -5.01 -9.64
C LEU A 178 -0.85 -3.70 -10.30
N GLU A 179 -1.53 -2.86 -9.53
CA GLU A 179 -1.95 -1.52 -9.94
C GLU A 179 -0.87 -0.51 -9.56
N VAL A 180 -0.34 0.21 -10.55
CA VAL A 180 0.65 1.27 -10.32
C VAL A 180 -0.06 2.63 -10.25
N ILE A 181 0.15 3.36 -9.17
CA ILE A 181 -0.48 4.65 -8.87
C ILE A 181 0.63 5.69 -8.66
N LEU A 182 0.55 6.82 -9.37
CA LEU A 182 1.51 7.92 -9.26
C LEU A 182 0.99 9.01 -8.32
N ILE A 183 1.84 9.47 -7.40
CA ILE A 183 1.59 10.61 -6.52
C ILE A 183 2.79 11.57 -6.63
N HIS A 184 2.60 12.78 -7.15
CA HIS A 184 3.68 13.77 -7.30
C HIS A 184 3.51 14.97 -6.36
N ALA A 185 4.62 15.60 -5.94
CA ALA A 185 4.62 16.70 -4.98
C ALA A 185 4.27 18.08 -5.57
N GLY A 186 4.33 18.22 -6.90
CA GLY A 186 4.02 19.49 -7.58
C GLY A 186 2.52 19.76 -7.74
N SER A 187 2.17 21.00 -8.06
CA SER A 187 0.80 21.34 -8.47
C SER A 187 0.40 20.54 -9.71
N ARG A 188 -0.90 20.24 -9.86
CA ARG A 188 -1.45 19.56 -11.04
C ARG A 188 -1.10 20.27 -12.35
N SER A 189 -1.02 21.59 -12.33
CA SER A 189 -0.64 22.42 -13.48
C SER A 189 0.84 22.32 -13.87
N SER A 190 1.67 21.73 -13.01
CA SER A 190 3.12 21.69 -13.18
C SER A 190 3.62 20.54 -14.05
N ALA A 191 2.77 19.57 -14.34
CA ALA A 191 3.06 18.46 -15.22
C ALA A 191 1.88 18.23 -16.16
N ASN A 192 2.15 17.98 -17.44
CA ASN A 192 1.12 17.58 -18.37
C ASN A 192 0.87 16.07 -18.24
N PHE A 193 -0.38 15.69 -18.00
CA PHE A 193 -0.80 14.30 -17.92
C PHE A 193 -0.32 13.45 -19.12
N MET A 194 -0.37 14.02 -20.33
CA MET A 194 0.01 13.30 -21.56
C MET A 194 1.52 13.07 -21.70
N ASP A 195 2.35 13.78 -20.94
CA ASP A 195 3.80 13.60 -20.95
C ASP A 195 4.25 12.50 -19.97
N LEU A 196 3.35 12.03 -19.10
CA LEU A 196 3.62 10.96 -18.14
C LEU A 196 3.82 9.61 -18.84
N PRO A 197 4.63 8.70 -18.29
CA PRO A 197 4.76 7.35 -18.83
C PRO A 197 3.43 6.58 -18.84
N GLU A 198 3.21 5.79 -19.89
CA GLU A 198 1.95 5.05 -20.13
C GLU A 198 1.57 4.08 -19.01
N ILE A 199 2.53 3.61 -18.20
CA ILE A 199 2.27 2.76 -17.04
C ILE A 199 1.29 3.40 -16.05
N PHE A 200 1.31 4.74 -15.93
CA PHE A 200 0.43 5.52 -15.06
C PHE A 200 -0.86 5.96 -15.74
N ARG A 201 -0.93 5.83 -17.07
CA ARG A 201 -2.08 6.18 -17.89
C ARG A 201 -2.26 5.11 -18.98
N PRO A 202 -2.60 3.86 -18.64
CA PRO A 202 -2.79 2.83 -19.66
C PRO A 202 -3.93 3.20 -20.60
N PHE A 203 -3.73 2.97 -21.90
CA PHE A 203 -4.78 3.13 -22.90
C PHE A 203 -5.63 1.85 -23.02
N ASP A 204 -6.93 2.01 -23.14
CA ASP A 204 -7.87 0.96 -23.52
C ASP A 204 -8.62 1.41 -24.78
N GLU A 205 -8.77 0.52 -25.76
CA GLU A 205 -9.39 0.88 -27.05
C GLU A 205 -10.87 1.29 -26.92
N LYS A 206 -11.58 0.79 -25.90
CA LYS A 206 -13.00 1.08 -25.67
C LYS A 206 -13.20 2.22 -24.68
N LEU A 207 -12.41 2.25 -23.61
CA LEU A 207 -12.56 3.18 -22.50
C LEU A 207 -11.62 4.39 -22.59
N GLY A 208 -10.63 4.36 -23.49
CA GLY A 208 -9.61 5.38 -23.63
C GLY A 208 -8.54 5.33 -22.54
N TRP A 209 -7.94 6.49 -22.28
CA TRP A 209 -6.91 6.65 -21.25
C TRP A 209 -7.48 6.48 -19.84
N ASP A 210 -6.73 5.78 -18.98
CA ASP A 210 -7.04 5.70 -17.56
C ASP A 210 -6.60 6.96 -16.81
N TYR A 211 -7.58 7.73 -16.34
CA TYR A 211 -7.35 8.96 -15.58
C TYR A 211 -7.38 8.76 -14.05
N GLY A 212 -7.60 7.52 -13.57
CA GLY A 212 -7.80 7.21 -12.15
C GLY A 212 -6.53 6.87 -11.37
N LYS A 213 -5.35 7.01 -11.98
CA LYS A 213 -4.08 6.48 -11.43
C LYS A 213 -3.01 7.52 -11.15
N VAL A 214 -3.29 8.80 -11.42
CA VAL A 214 -2.33 9.89 -11.21
C VAL A 214 -2.94 10.90 -10.25
N PHE A 215 -2.19 11.22 -9.21
CA PHE A 215 -2.59 12.16 -8.17
C PHE A 215 -1.47 13.17 -7.91
N ALA A 216 -1.88 14.37 -7.52
CA ALA A 216 -1.03 15.46 -7.09
C ALA A 216 -1.20 15.67 -5.58
N ASP A 217 -0.10 15.95 -4.90
CA ASP A 217 -0.09 16.42 -3.52
C ASP A 217 -0.29 17.94 -3.48
N ASP A 218 -1.42 18.41 -4.01
CA ASP A 218 -1.72 19.82 -4.24
C ASP A 218 -2.68 20.35 -3.16
N ASP A 219 -2.26 21.38 -2.41
CA ASP A 219 -3.03 21.98 -1.31
C ASP A 219 -3.98 23.11 -1.76
N SER A 220 -4.01 23.42 -3.05
CA SER A 220 -4.81 24.51 -3.62
C SER A 220 -6.28 24.16 -3.90
N TYR A 221 -6.68 22.90 -3.76
CA TYR A 221 -8.01 22.38 -4.18
C TYR A 221 -9.04 22.25 -3.03
N GLY A 222 -8.79 22.91 -1.91
CA GLY A 222 -9.73 23.03 -0.79
C GLY A 222 -9.12 22.73 0.57
N GLN A 223 -9.89 22.97 1.64
CA GLN A 223 -9.44 22.68 3.01
C GLN A 223 -9.17 21.19 3.18
N GLY A 224 -7.92 20.85 3.51
CA GLY A 224 -7.47 19.47 3.69
C GLY A 224 -7.19 18.74 2.37
N SER A 225 -6.85 19.43 1.28
CA SER A 225 -6.21 18.80 0.12
C SER A 225 -4.68 18.78 0.32
N GLY A 226 -4.02 17.74 -0.18
CA GLY A 226 -2.56 17.61 -0.16
C GLY A 226 -1.94 17.20 1.19
N HIS A 227 -0.66 17.53 1.35
CA HIS A 227 0.24 17.16 2.46
C HIS A 227 0.61 15.67 2.58
N ALA A 228 0.31 14.83 1.61
CA ALA A 228 0.68 13.42 1.60
C ALA A 228 2.20 13.21 1.77
N TYR A 229 3.05 13.97 1.05
CA TYR A 229 4.50 13.87 1.20
C TYR A 229 4.94 14.20 2.63
N ARG A 230 4.39 15.27 3.21
CA ARG A 230 4.67 15.68 4.59
C ARG A 230 4.20 14.62 5.59
N GLU A 231 2.98 14.11 5.45
CA GLU A 231 2.40 13.11 6.36
C GLU A 231 3.12 11.77 6.29
N TYR A 232 3.60 11.36 5.11
CA TYR A 232 4.42 10.16 4.94
C TYR A 232 5.91 10.38 5.27
N GLY A 233 6.30 11.63 5.51
CA GLY A 233 7.68 12.01 5.81
C GLY A 233 8.61 11.79 4.62
N ILE A 234 8.11 12.00 3.39
CA ILE A 234 8.80 11.90 2.10
C ILE A 234 9.23 13.29 1.65
N PRO A 235 10.54 13.56 1.47
CA PRO A 235 11.01 14.81 0.87
C PRO A 235 10.56 14.96 -0.58
N GLU A 236 10.10 16.14 -0.98
CA GLU A 236 9.55 16.44 -2.32
C GLU A 236 10.60 16.36 -3.44
N ASP A 237 11.88 16.48 -3.12
CA ASP A 237 13.02 16.32 -4.03
C ASP A 237 13.50 14.87 -4.13
N THR A 238 12.70 13.92 -3.65
CA THR A 238 13.04 12.51 -3.65
C THR A 238 11.92 11.63 -4.15
N ASP A 239 12.28 10.37 -4.35
CA ASP A 239 11.43 9.30 -4.81
C ASP A 239 11.20 8.26 -3.71
N CYS A 240 10.05 7.60 -3.78
CA CYS A 240 9.72 6.48 -2.92
C CYS A 240 8.71 5.56 -3.62
N LEU A 241 8.95 4.26 -3.56
CA LEU A 241 8.04 3.24 -4.05
C LEU A 241 7.51 2.47 -2.85
N VAL A 242 6.19 2.40 -2.70
CA VAL A 242 5.53 1.71 -1.60
C VAL A 242 4.66 0.60 -2.17
N LEU A 243 5.05 -0.64 -1.91
CA LEU A 243 4.24 -1.81 -2.27
C LEU A 243 3.21 -2.06 -1.16
N VAL A 244 1.95 -2.08 -1.54
CA VAL A 244 0.80 -2.25 -0.67
C VAL A 244 0.05 -3.53 -1.06
N ARG A 245 -0.26 -4.34 -0.06
CA ARG A 245 -1.02 -5.59 -0.18
C ARG A 245 -2.49 -5.34 -0.56
N PRO A 246 -3.20 -6.38 -1.02
CA PRO A 246 -4.65 -6.31 -1.25
C PRO A 246 -5.48 -5.97 0.01
N ASP A 247 -4.94 -6.27 1.20
CA ASP A 247 -5.51 -5.89 2.50
C ASP A 247 -5.00 -4.53 3.03
N GLN A 248 -4.39 -3.74 2.15
CA GLN A 248 -3.95 -2.36 2.37
C GLN A 248 -2.78 -2.19 3.36
N HIS A 249 -2.05 -3.27 3.69
CA HIS A 249 -0.83 -3.20 4.49
C HIS A 249 0.41 -2.95 3.63
N VAL A 250 1.35 -2.15 4.14
CA VAL A 250 2.62 -1.87 3.48
C VAL A 250 3.51 -3.09 3.57
N ALA A 251 3.84 -3.68 2.41
CA ALA A 251 4.66 -4.87 2.31
C ALA A 251 6.15 -4.56 2.18
N MET A 252 6.48 -3.49 1.46
CA MET A 252 7.85 -3.14 1.10
C MET A 252 7.93 -1.66 0.73
N VAL A 253 9.06 -1.03 1.03
CA VAL A 253 9.38 0.34 0.62
C VAL A 253 10.77 0.37 -0.02
N VAL A 254 10.87 0.80 -1.27
CA VAL A 254 12.11 0.87 -2.06
C VAL A 254 12.23 2.19 -2.82
N ALA A 255 13.38 2.48 -3.39
CA ALA A 255 13.58 3.63 -4.28
C ALA A 255 13.37 3.27 -5.77
N MET A 256 13.15 4.26 -6.62
CA MET A 256 13.27 4.08 -8.07
C MET A 256 14.69 3.67 -8.42
N GLY A 257 14.84 2.70 -9.31
CA GLY A 257 16.10 2.02 -9.61
C GLY A 257 16.30 0.70 -8.85
N GLU A 258 15.45 0.39 -7.87
CA GLU A 258 15.48 -0.88 -7.12
C GLU A 258 14.38 -1.86 -7.60
N GLU A 259 13.90 -1.74 -8.85
CA GLU A 259 12.81 -2.57 -9.38
C GLU A 259 13.14 -4.06 -9.40
N ALA A 260 14.43 -4.41 -9.53
CA ALA A 260 14.90 -5.80 -9.43
C ALA A 260 14.72 -6.38 -8.02
N GLN A 261 14.83 -5.55 -6.97
CA GLN A 261 14.56 -5.99 -5.60
C GLN A 261 13.07 -6.22 -5.38
N LEU A 262 12.21 -5.38 -5.98
CA LEU A 262 10.76 -5.55 -5.97
C LEU A 262 10.33 -6.84 -6.70
N GLU A 263 10.85 -7.08 -7.90
CA GLU A 263 10.65 -8.33 -8.67
C GLU A 263 11.11 -9.55 -7.85
N SER A 264 12.32 -9.49 -7.28
CA SER A 264 12.87 -10.57 -6.44
C SER A 264 11.96 -10.85 -5.24
N TYR A 265 11.49 -9.80 -4.55
CA TYR A 265 10.56 -9.91 -3.44
C TYR A 265 9.27 -10.66 -3.82
N ILE A 266 8.63 -10.28 -4.93
CA ILE A 266 7.40 -10.92 -5.44
C ILE A 266 7.66 -12.37 -5.84
N SER A 267 8.81 -12.64 -6.48
CA SER A 267 9.17 -13.97 -6.98
C SER A 267 9.29 -15.05 -5.88
N ARG A 268 9.46 -14.64 -4.61
CA ARG A 268 9.58 -15.56 -3.46
C ARG A 268 8.28 -16.31 -3.16
N TRP A 269 7.14 -15.72 -3.50
CA TRP A 269 5.82 -16.27 -3.18
C TRP A 269 4.91 -16.39 -4.40
N HIS A 270 5.22 -15.73 -5.51
CA HIS A 270 4.50 -15.90 -6.78
C HIS A 270 4.68 -17.31 -7.34
N VAL A 271 3.64 -17.87 -7.97
CA VAL A 271 3.76 -19.14 -8.70
C VAL A 271 4.53 -18.91 -10.00
N ARG A 272 5.62 -19.64 -10.23
CA ARG A 272 6.29 -19.61 -11.53
C ARG A 272 5.46 -20.46 -12.49
N ASN A 273 4.75 -19.85 -13.42
CA ASN A 273 4.14 -20.62 -14.52
C ASN A 273 5.30 -21.22 -15.33
N SER A 274 5.53 -22.52 -15.19
CA SER A 274 6.31 -23.28 -16.15
C SER A 274 5.51 -23.25 -17.46
N VAL A 275 5.99 -22.47 -18.43
CA VAL A 275 5.58 -22.65 -19.83
C VAL A 275 6.27 -23.93 -20.29
N ASP A 276 5.73 -25.07 -19.88
CA ASP A 276 6.08 -26.40 -20.39
C ASP A 276 4.79 -27.23 -20.45
N ASN A 277 4.11 -27.13 -21.60
CA ASN A 277 3.47 -28.23 -22.33
C ASN A 277 3.00 -27.74 -23.70
#